data_AF-A0A7S7YTQ8-F1
#
_entry.id   AF-A0A7S7YTQ8-F1
#
_cell.length_a   1.000
_cell.length_b   1.000
_cell.length_c   1.000
_cell.angle_alpha   90.00
_cell.angle_beta   90.00
_cell.angle_gamma   90.00
#
_symmetry.space_group_name_H-M   'P 1'
#
loop_
_entity.id
_entity.type
_entity.pdbx_description
1 polymer ?
#
loop_
_entity_poly.entity_id
_entity_poly.type
_entity_poly.pdbx_seq_one_letter_code
_entity_poly.pdbx_strand_id
1 'polypeptide(L)' 'MQFIESFSNWLASTMVAQVDDTFDGVYHMDPDDLDDMHCEVAARPGISKENAEAIVYYDKAETVKELVSFLNGHAKIIYV' A
#
# COMPACT_ATOMS: atom_id res chain seq x y z
N MET A 1 -7.48 4.35 -9.53
CA MET A 1 -7.29 5.45 -8.56
C MET A 1 -7.88 5.12 -7.20
N GLN A 2 -9.12 4.62 -7.13
CA GLN A 2 -9.78 4.25 -5.86
C GLN A 2 -8.99 3.23 -5.01
N PHE A 3 -8.26 2.30 -5.64
CA PHE A 3 -7.43 1.32 -4.92
C PHE A 3 -6.30 1.97 -4.11
N ILE A 4 -5.45 2.77 -4.75
CA ILE A 4 -4.28 3.42 -4.11
C ILE A 4 -4.71 4.31 -2.94
N GLU A 5 -5.76 5.11 -3.13
CA GLU A 5 -6.30 5.97 -2.08
C GLU A 5 -6.90 5.15 -0.94
N SER A 6 -7.65 4.09 -1.25
CA SER A 6 -8.24 3.22 -0.22
C SER A 6 -7.18 2.45 0.56
N PHE A 7 -6.12 1.99 -0.10
CA PHE A 7 -5.01 1.29 0.53
C PHE A 7 -4.20 2.21 1.43
N SER A 8 -3.87 3.42 0.95
CA SER A 8 -3.15 4.43 1.74
C SER A 8 -3.96 4.85 2.99
N ASN A 9 -5.27 5.07 2.83
CA ASN A 9 -6.16 5.40 3.95
C ASN A 9 -6.30 4.24 4.93
N TRP A 10 -6.35 3.00 4.43
CA TRP A 10 -6.44 1.82 5.29
C TRP A 10 -5.16 1.59 6.09
N LEU A 11 -3.98 1.78 5.49
CA LEU A 11 -2.70 1.77 6.20
C LEU A 11 -2.69 2.81 7.33
N ALA A 12 -3.09 4.05 7.04
CA ALA A 12 -3.16 5.12 8.04
C ALA A 12 -4.21 4.90 9.15
N SER A 13 -5.25 4.11 8.88
CA SER A 13 -6.33 3.84 9.83
C SER A 13 -6.14 2.57 10.66
N THR A 14 -5.46 1.55 10.12
CA THR A 14 -5.35 0.23 10.74
C THR A 14 -4.02 0.06 11.45
N MET A 15 -2.96 0.52 10.82
CA MET A 15 -1.69 0.67 11.49
C MET A 15 -1.79 2.02 12.19
N VAL A 16 -1.61 2.07 13.51
CA VAL A 16 -1.30 3.35 14.20
C VAL A 16 0.14 3.72 13.83
N ALA A 17 0.41 3.76 12.53
CA ALA A 17 1.74 3.74 11.99
C ALA A 17 2.37 5.10 12.12
N GLN A 18 3.56 5.10 12.70
CA GLN A 18 4.47 6.17 12.43
C GLN A 18 5.03 5.95 11.04
N VAL A 19 5.18 7.05 10.31
CA VAL A 19 5.67 7.02 8.93
C VAL A 19 7.04 6.34 8.84
N ASP A 20 7.87 6.47 9.88
CA ASP A 20 9.21 5.87 9.92
C ASP A 20 9.24 4.44 10.49
N ASP A 21 8.09 3.84 10.80
CA ASP A 21 8.03 2.43 11.24
C ASP A 21 8.41 1.51 10.07
N THR A 22 9.30 0.55 10.36
CA THR A 22 9.69 -0.51 9.43
C THR A 22 8.71 -1.67 9.49
N PHE A 23 8.41 -2.26 8.33
CA PHE A 23 7.52 -3.43 8.25
C PHE A 23 8.09 -4.62 9.03
N ASP A 24 9.35 -4.98 8.81
CA ASP A 24 10.02 -6.08 9.52
C ASP A 24 10.26 -5.78 11.02
N GLY A 25 10.66 -4.55 11.35
CA GLY A 25 11.10 -4.23 12.72
C GLY A 25 9.96 -3.95 13.70
N VAL A 26 8.94 -3.20 13.27
CA VAL A 26 7.82 -2.79 14.14
C VAL A 26 6.62 -3.71 13.98
N TYR A 27 6.31 -4.10 12.75
CA TYR A 27 5.14 -4.90 12.43
C TYR A 27 5.45 -6.39 12.28
N HIS A 28 6.74 -6.75 12.24
CA HIS A 28 7.20 -8.12 11.93
C HIS A 28 6.57 -8.66 10.65
N MET A 29 6.39 -7.77 9.67
CA MET A 29 5.85 -8.07 8.35
C MET A 29 6.98 -8.28 7.36
N ASP A 30 6.90 -9.39 6.64
CA ASP A 30 7.75 -9.65 5.50
C ASP A 30 7.10 -9.11 4.19
N PRO A 31 7.81 -9.14 3.05
CA PRO A 31 7.24 -8.70 1.78
C PRO A 31 5.99 -9.46 1.34
N ASP A 32 5.83 -10.72 1.73
CA ASP A 32 4.67 -11.54 1.36
C ASP A 32 3.43 -11.09 2.15
N ASP A 33 3.59 -10.66 3.41
CA ASP A 33 2.51 -10.06 4.21
C ASP A 33 1.94 -8.79 3.56
N LEU A 34 2.78 -8.00 2.89
CA LEU A 34 2.33 -6.83 2.13
C LEU A 34 1.49 -7.22 0.90
N ASP A 35 1.74 -8.39 0.30
CA ASP A 35 0.94 -8.94 -0.81
C ASP A 35 -0.43 -9.35 -0.33
N ASP A 36 -0.48 -10.02 0.81
CA ASP A 36 -1.73 -10.41 1.45
C ASP A 36 -2.58 -9.18 1.80
N MET A 37 -1.97 -8.14 2.37
CA MET A 37 -2.64 -6.85 2.64
C MET A 37 -3.17 -6.18 1.37
N HIS A 38 -2.39 -6.20 0.29
CA HIS A 38 -2.80 -5.68 -1.01
C HIS A 38 -4.02 -6.46 -1.55
N CYS A 39 -3.98 -7.79 -1.47
CA CYS A 39 -5.06 -8.68 -1.88
C CYS A 39 -6.34 -8.46 -1.05
N GLU A 40 -6.23 -8.27 0.26
CA GLU A 40 -7.38 -7.96 1.13
C GLU A 40 -8.07 -6.65 0.74
N VAL A 41 -7.30 -5.58 0.49
CA VAL A 41 -7.87 -4.31 0.06
C VAL A 41 -8.45 -4.42 -1.35
N ALA A 42 -7.81 -5.19 -2.24
CA ALA A 42 -8.33 -5.42 -3.58
C ALA A 42 -9.65 -6.18 -3.54
N ALA A 43 -9.85 -7.08 -2.57
CA ALA A 43 -11.07 -7.85 -2.39
C ALA A 43 -12.27 -7.01 -1.88
N ARG A 44 -12.06 -5.77 -1.44
CA ARG A 44 -13.16 -4.94 -0.89
C ARG A 44 -14.15 -4.52 -1.98
N PRO A 45 -15.47 -4.62 -1.70
CA PRO A 45 -16.49 -4.21 -2.66
C PRO A 45 -16.40 -2.70 -2.91
N GLY A 46 -16.56 -2.29 -4.18
CA GLY A 46 -16.51 -0.89 -4.59
C GLY A 46 -15.10 -0.34 -4.83
N ILE A 47 -14.05 -1.14 -4.66
CA ILE A 47 -12.69 -0.78 -5.05
C ILE A 47 -12.43 -1.33 -6.46
N SER A 48 -12.24 -0.43 -7.42
CA SER A 48 -11.77 -0.85 -8.75
C SER A 48 -10.34 -1.36 -8.66
N LYS A 49 -10.15 -2.64 -9.03
CA LYS A 49 -8.86 -3.33 -9.13
C LYS A 49 -8.07 -2.94 -10.38
N GLU A 50 -8.66 -2.13 -11.27
CA GLU A 50 -7.96 -1.57 -12.41
C GLU A 50 -6.72 -0.82 -11.90
N ASN A 51 -5.55 -1.30 -12.31
CA ASN A 51 -4.21 -0.87 -11.90
C ASN A 51 -3.64 -1.47 -10.60
N ALA A 52 -4.36 -2.31 -9.86
CA ALA A 52 -3.81 -3.00 -8.69
C ALA A 52 -2.72 -4.00 -9.11
N GLU A 53 -2.98 -4.78 -10.16
CA GLU A 53 -2.01 -5.75 -10.74
C GLU A 53 -0.82 -5.07 -11.44
N ALA A 54 -0.94 -3.79 -11.80
CA ALA A 54 0.08 -3.05 -12.52
C ALA A 54 1.16 -2.46 -11.60
N ILE A 55 0.95 -2.55 -10.28
CA ILE A 55 1.85 -1.96 -9.30
C ILE A 55 2.45 -3.10 -8.48
N VAL A 56 3.75 -3.29 -8.62
CA VAL A 56 4.52 -4.31 -7.88
C VAL A 56 5.25 -3.60 -6.76
N TYR A 57 4.85 -3.85 -5.52
CA TYR A 57 5.32 -3.14 -4.31
C TYR A 57 6.45 -3.90 -3.57
N TYR A 58 6.54 -5.22 -3.78
CA TYR A 58 7.14 -6.18 -2.84
C TYR A 58 8.61 -5.95 -2.50
N ASP A 59 9.42 -5.44 -3.42
CA ASP A 59 10.86 -5.28 -3.20
C ASP A 59 11.30 -3.84 -2.89
N LYS A 60 10.39 -2.87 -2.73
CA LYS A 60 10.74 -1.43 -2.79
C LYS A 60 10.37 -0.57 -1.59
N ALA A 61 9.68 -1.10 -0.59
CA ALA A 61 9.32 -0.33 0.61
C ALA A 61 9.71 -1.08 1.88
N GLU A 62 10.64 -0.50 2.65
CA GLU A 62 11.05 -1.03 3.96
C GLU A 62 10.23 -0.38 5.09
N THR A 63 9.70 0.83 4.84
CA THR A 63 8.94 1.62 5.81
C THR A 63 7.54 1.99 5.30
N VAL A 64 6.63 2.30 6.24
CA VAL A 64 5.27 2.77 5.92
C VAL A 64 5.31 4.04 5.06
N LYS A 65 6.23 4.97 5.33
CA LYS A 65 6.43 6.19 4.54
C LYS A 65 6.80 5.92 3.10
N GLU A 66 7.70 4.97 2.86
CA GLU A 66 8.13 4.61 1.51
C GLU A 66 6.98 4.02 0.72
N LEU A 67 6.21 3.11 1.33
CA LEU A 67 5.02 2.53 0.72
C LEU A 67 3.98 3.61 0.38
N VAL A 68 3.65 4.48 1.34
CA VAL A 68 2.69 5.58 1.13
C VAL A 68 3.18 6.58 0.08
N SER A 69 4.48 6.90 0.07
CA SER A 69 5.07 7.81 -0.92
C SER A 69 5.05 7.21 -2.32
N PHE A 70 5.34 5.92 -2.44
CA PHE A 70 5.28 5.17 -3.69
C PHE A 70 3.85 5.12 -4.26
N LEU A 71 2.88 4.80 -3.42
CA LEU A 71 1.44 4.81 -3.74
C LEU A 71 0.99 6.19 -4.24
N ASN A 72 1.31 7.25 -3.50
CA ASN A 72 0.97 8.63 -3.88
C ASN A 72 1.68 9.09 -5.17
N GLY A 73 2.91 8.63 -5.41
CA GLY A 73 3.65 8.89 -6.64
C GLY A 73 2.98 8.27 -7.86
N HIS A 74 2.54 7.01 -7.76
CA HIS A 74 1.80 6.32 -8.82
C HIS A 74 0.42 6.93 -9.07
N ALA A 75 -0.27 7.40 -8.02
CA ALA A 75 -1.52 8.15 -8.19
C ALA A 75 -1.33 9.40 -9.08
N LYS A 76 -0.18 10.09 -8.97
CA LYS A 76 0.13 11.29 -9.77
C LYS A 76 0.54 11.01 -11.21
N ILE A 77 1.19 9.89 -11.50
CA ILE A 77 1.71 9.59 -12.85
C ILE A 77 0.58 9.20 -13.83
N ILE A 78 -0.56 8.72 -13.33
CA ILE A 78 -1.72 8.34 -14.15
C ILE A 78 -2.60 9.57 -14.53
N TYR A 79 -2.27 10.77 -14.03
CA TYR A 79 -2.97 12.03 -14.34
C TYR A 79 -2.44 12.79 -15.58
N VAL A 80 -1.67 12.14 -16.45
CA VAL A 80 -1.12 12.75 -17.68
C VAL A 80 -1.75 12.15 -18.92
#